data_AF-A0A962CAU4-F1
#
_entry.id   AF-A0A962CAU4-F1
#
_cell.length_a   1.000
_cell.length_b   1.000
_cell.length_c   1.000
_cell.angle_alpha   90.00
_cell.angle_beta   90.00
_cell.angle_gamma   90.00
#
_symmetry.space_group_name_H-M   'P 1'
#
loop_
_entity.id
_entity.type
_entity.pdbx_description
1 polymer ?
#
loop_
_entity_poly.entity_id
_entity_poly.type
_entity_poly.pdbx_seq_one_letter_code
_entity_poly.pdbx_strand_id
1 'polypeptide(L)'
;MDRYERTLILHRMLKAARYPVTLKRVQEELQCSRATMYRDIAFLRDALGAPIESDSENGTIHYAKDEADRFELPGLWLSSEELAALLALNELLDRSDPGVLAGALAPFRARIESLLSDHA
;
A
#
# COMPACT_ATOMS: atom_id res chain seq x y z
N MET A 1 2.91 -0.13 16.81
CA MET A 1 2.78 -0.25 15.35
C MET A 1 4.07 -0.82 14.79
N ASP A 2 3.98 -1.96 14.11
CA ASP A 2 5.16 -2.58 13.49
C ASP A 2 5.63 -1.74 12.27
N ARG A 3 6.90 -1.88 11.88
CA ARG A 3 7.48 -1.11 10.76
C ARG A 3 6.78 -1.41 9.43
N TYR A 4 6.40 -2.66 9.19
CA TYR A 4 5.69 -3.03 7.96
C TYR A 4 4.31 -2.37 7.90
N GLU A 5 3.58 -2.40 9.01
CA GLU A 5 2.27 -1.76 9.16
C GLU A 5 2.34 -0.26 8.88
N ARG A 6 3.32 0.46 9.47
CA ARG A 6 3.51 1.90 9.20
C ARG A 6 3.84 2.20 7.74
N THR A 7 4.67 1.35 7.11
CA THR A 7 5.04 1.52 5.70
C THR A 7 3.82 1.37 4.78
N LEU A 8 2.96 0.38 5.06
CA LEU A 8 1.72 0.15 4.32
C LEU A 8 0.74 1.32 4.46
N ILE A 9 0.57 1.84 5.68
CA ILE A 9 -0.33 2.97 5.95
C ILE A 9 0.19 4.23 5.27
N LEU A 10 1.50 4.51 5.37
CA LEU A 10 2.12 5.64 4.70
C LEU A 10 1.91 5.59 3.18
N HIS A 11 2.15 4.43 2.56
CA HIS A 11 1.91 4.26 1.13
C HIS A 11 0.44 4.51 0.75
N ARG A 12 -0.51 3.88 1.45
CA ARG A 12 -1.95 4.06 1.19
C ARG A 12 -2.37 5.52 1.34
N MET A 13 -1.86 6.19 2.35
CA MET A 13 -2.13 7.60 2.58
C MET A 13 -1.65 8.46 1.40
N LEU A 14 -0.43 8.25 0.91
CA LEU A 14 0.11 9.01 -0.21
C LEU A 14 -0.59 8.68 -1.54
N LYS A 15 -0.93 7.41 -1.76
CA LYS A 15 -1.63 6.96 -2.97
C LYS A 15 -3.07 7.48 -3.05
N ALA A 16 -3.79 7.54 -1.92
CA ALA A 16 -5.17 8.02 -1.87
C ALA A 16 -5.28 9.56 -1.83
N ALA A 17 -4.19 10.27 -1.52
CA ALA A 17 -4.21 11.70 -1.33
C ALA A 17 -4.29 12.46 -2.67
N ARG A 18 -5.34 13.27 -2.84
CA ARG A 18 -5.50 14.16 -4.00
C ARG A 18 -4.63 15.43 -3.92
N TYR A 19 -4.15 15.75 -2.73
CA TYR A 19 -3.32 16.92 -2.41
C TYR A 19 -2.14 16.49 -1.54
N PRO A 20 -1.04 17.27 -1.51
CA PRO A 20 0.10 16.96 -0.65
C PRO A 20 -0.27 16.80 0.82
N VAL A 21 0.29 15.77 1.45
CA VAL A 21 0.01 15.39 2.83
C VAL A 21 1.01 16.08 3.75
N THR A 22 0.53 16.74 4.80
CA THR A 22 1.41 17.40 5.77
C THR A 22 2.16 16.38 6.63
N LEU A 23 3.42 16.66 6.96
CA LEU A 23 4.22 15.81 7.85
C LEU A 23 3.58 15.66 9.23
N LYS A 24 2.84 16.67 9.70
CA LYS A 24 2.07 16.59 10.95
C LYS A 24 1.00 15.51 10.89
N ARG A 25 0.22 15.47 9.80
CA ARG A 25 -0.82 14.45 9.59
C ARG A 25 -0.21 13.04 9.50
N VAL A 26 0.92 12.90 8.81
CA VAL A 26 1.63 11.63 8.74
C VAL A 26 2.06 11.17 10.13
N GLN A 27 2.60 12.07 10.95
CA GLN A 27 3.03 11.75 12.31
C GLN A 27 1.87 11.34 13.22
N GLU A 28 0.72 12.02 13.09
CA GLU A 28 -0.51 11.72 13.84
C GLU A 28 -1.07 10.34 13.46
N GLU A 29 -1.15 10.02 12.16
CA GLU A 29 -1.69 8.73 11.69
C GLU A 29 -0.76 7.56 12.04
N LEU A 30 0.55 7.71 11.83
CA LEU A 30 1.52 6.66 12.10
C LEU A 30 1.82 6.52 13.61
N GLN A 31 1.31 7.42 14.44
CA GLN A 31 1.48 7.48 15.89
C GLN A 31 2.94 7.23 16.33
N CYS A 32 3.87 7.90 15.65
CA CYS A 32 5.30 7.68 15.85
C CYS A 32 6.05 9.00 16.07
N SER A 33 7.30 8.91 16.54
CA SER A 33 8.16 10.09 16.67
C SER A 33 8.57 10.62 15.29
N ARG A 34 8.88 11.91 15.22
CA ARG A 34 9.38 12.57 14.01
C ARG A 34 10.56 11.81 13.36
N ALA A 35 11.52 11.37 14.18
CA ALA A 35 12.67 10.60 13.69
C ALA A 35 12.29 9.24 13.09
N THR A 36 11.25 8.59 13.60
CA THR A 36 10.74 7.32 13.06
C THR A 36 10.00 7.55 11.74
N MET A 37 9.13 8.57 11.68
CA MET A 37 8.44 8.96 10.45
C MET A 37 9.42 9.23 9.30
N TYR A 38 10.48 10.03 9.54
CA TYR A 38 11.47 10.29 8.49
C TYR A 38 12.20 9.03 8.03
N ARG A 39 12.47 8.08 8.93
CA ARG A 39 13.06 6.78 8.56
C ARG A 39 12.12 5.95 7.70
N ASP A 40 10.81 6.02 7.94
CA ASP A 40 9.81 5.30 7.12
C ASP A 40 9.65 5.92 5.74
N ILE A 41 9.61 7.25 5.67
CA ILE A 41 9.59 7.99 4.41
C ILE A 41 10.84 7.64 3.59
N ALA A 42 12.03 7.68 4.22
CA ALA A 42 13.28 7.31 3.58
C ALA A 42 13.29 5.83 3.15
N PHE A 43 12.76 4.92 3.96
CA PHE A 43 12.66 3.52 3.56
C PHE A 43 11.74 3.34 2.34
N LEU A 44 10.58 4.00 2.33
CA LEU A 44 9.64 3.93 1.23
C LEU A 44 10.23 4.53 -0.05
N ARG A 45 10.94 5.66 0.03
CA ARG A 45 11.58 6.33 -1.10
C ARG A 45 12.84 5.60 -1.58
N ASP A 46 13.80 5.41 -0.68
CA ASP A 46 15.17 5.03 -1.03
C ASP A 46 15.34 3.51 -1.17
N ALA A 47 14.61 2.71 -0.36
CA ALA A 47 14.72 1.25 -0.42
C ALA A 47 13.64 0.61 -1.29
N LEU A 48 12.42 1.15 -1.27
CA LEU A 48 11.30 0.62 -2.07
C LEU A 48 11.08 1.36 -3.39
N GLY A 49 11.84 2.44 -3.64
CA GLY A 49 11.79 3.18 -4.90
C GLY A 49 10.53 4.03 -5.09
N ALA A 50 9.85 4.42 -4.00
CA ALA A 50 8.66 5.25 -4.11
C ALA A 50 9.00 6.66 -4.61
N PRO A 51 8.27 7.21 -5.60
CA PRO A 51 8.50 8.53 -6.15
C PRO A 51 7.92 9.62 -5.23
N ILE A 52 8.48 9.73 -4.02
CA ILE A 52 8.06 10.69 -3.00
C ILE A 52 8.75 12.03 -3.24
N GLU A 53 7.95 13.06 -3.47
CA GLU A 53 8.40 14.46 -3.50
C GLU A 53 8.05 15.15 -2.19
N SER A 54 8.98 15.96 -1.69
CA SER A 54 8.82 16.73 -0.47
C SER A 54 8.87 18.23 -0.75
N ASP A 55 7.88 18.95 -0.25
CA ASP A 55 7.86 20.41 -0.21
C ASP A 55 8.29 20.85 1.20
N SER A 56 9.50 21.40 1.30
CA SER A 56 10.07 21.85 2.57
C SER A 56 9.45 23.14 3.10
N GLU A 57 8.92 24.01 2.22
CA GLU A 57 8.31 25.27 2.64
C GLU A 57 6.98 25.02 3.35
N ASN A 58 6.17 24.12 2.77
CA ASN A 58 4.87 23.77 3.33
C ASN A 58 4.92 22.56 4.28
N GLY A 59 6.07 21.87 4.36
CA GLY A 59 6.24 20.68 5.18
C GLY A 59 5.30 19.55 4.75
N THR A 60 5.19 19.32 3.44
CA THR A 60 4.30 18.32 2.86
C THR A 60 5.04 17.30 2.00
N ILE A 61 4.43 16.13 1.83
CA ILE A 61 4.94 15.06 0.97
C ILE A 61 3.81 14.51 0.09
N HIS A 62 4.16 14.04 -1.11
CA HIS A 62 3.22 13.43 -2.04
C HIS A 62 3.95 12.50 -3.01
N TYR A 63 3.19 11.66 -3.72
CA TYR A 63 3.73 10.96 -4.88
C TYR A 63 3.74 11.89 -6.10
N ALA A 64 4.84 11.86 -6.86
CA ALA A 64 4.96 12.58 -8.12
C ALA A 64 3.81 12.17 -9.05
N LYS A 65 3.03 13.13 -9.56
CA LYS A 65 1.75 12.87 -10.25
C LYS A 65 1.87 11.91 -11.44
N ASP A 66 2.98 11.98 -12.16
CA ASP A 66 3.20 11.19 -13.38
C ASP A 66 3.62 9.73 -13.08
N GLU A 67 4.08 9.47 -11.85
CA GLU A 67 4.55 8.16 -11.39
C GLU A 67 3.66 7.56 -10.28
N ALA A 68 2.76 8.36 -9.70
CA ALA A 68 1.89 7.97 -8.60
C ALA A 68 1.00 6.77 -8.96
N ASP A 69 0.46 6.72 -10.19
CA ASP A 69 -0.36 5.60 -10.65
C ASP A 69 0.47 4.34 -10.94
N ARG A 70 1.77 4.49 -11.22
CA ARG A 70 2.68 3.39 -11.56
C ARG A 70 3.34 2.78 -10.34
N PHE A 71 3.54 3.56 -9.29
CA PHE A 71 4.14 3.07 -8.06
C PHE A 71 3.11 2.27 -7.25
N GLU A 72 3.32 0.96 -7.25
CA GLU A 72 2.71 0.03 -6.32
C GLU A 72 3.81 -0.45 -5.37
N LEU A 73 3.49 -0.61 -4.09
CA LEU A 73 4.40 -1.32 -3.20
C LEU A 73 4.68 -2.71 -3.78
N PRO A 74 5.91 -3.26 -3.64
CA PRO A 74 6.19 -4.66 -3.93
C PRO A 74 5.13 -5.50 -3.23
N GLY A 75 4.24 -6.11 -4.02
CA GLY A 75 3.00 -6.70 -3.56
C GLY A 75 3.27 -7.73 -2.48
N LEU A 76 2.38 -7.76 -1.48
CA LEU A 76 2.23 -8.75 -0.41
C LEU A 76 3.23 -9.92 -0.54
N TRP A 77 4.26 -9.94 0.30
CA TRP A 77 5.07 -11.14 0.50
C TRP A 77 4.21 -12.15 1.27
N LEU A 78 3.25 -12.76 0.56
CA LEU A 78 2.46 -13.85 1.08
C LEU A 78 3.39 -15.06 1.12
N SER A 79 3.54 -15.64 2.30
CA SER A 79 3.99 -17.02 2.40
C SER A 79 3.06 -17.94 1.60
N SER A 80 3.54 -19.12 1.23
CA SER A 80 2.72 -20.12 0.53
C SER A 80 1.43 -20.47 1.30
N GLU A 81 1.47 -20.39 2.64
CA GLU A 81 0.32 -20.60 3.50
C GLU A 81 -0.69 -19.44 3.42
N GLU A 82 -0.22 -18.19 3.43
CA GLU A 82 -1.09 -17.02 3.31
C GLU A 82 -1.72 -16.93 1.91
N LEU A 83 -0.98 -17.32 0.85
CA LEU A 83 -1.52 -17.41 -0.50
C LEU A 83 -2.61 -18.49 -0.60
N ALA A 84 -2.38 -19.66 0.02
CA ALA A 84 -3.38 -20.72 0.08
C ALA A 84 -4.63 -20.30 0.87
N ALA A 85 -4.45 -19.58 1.98
CA ALA A 85 -5.54 -19.03 2.78
C ALA A 85 -6.35 -17.98 1.98
N LEU A 86 -5.67 -17.13 1.21
CA LEU A 86 -6.33 -16.14 0.36
C LEU A 86 -7.13 -16.78 -0.78
N LEU A 87 -6.58 -17.83 -1.40
CA LEU A 87 -7.27 -18.60 -2.41
C LEU A 87 -8.50 -19.31 -1.83
N ALA A 88 -8.36 -19.93 -0.65
CA ALA A 88 -9.49 -20.56 0.05
C ALA A 88 -10.59 -19.55 0.42
N LEU A 89 -10.21 -18.35 0.87
CA LEU A 89 -11.14 -17.26 1.14
C LEU A 89 -11.89 -16.85 -0.13
N ASN A 90 -11.18 -16.75 -1.25
CA ASN A 90 -11.76 -16.40 -2.54
C ASN A 90 -12.78 -17.46 -3.03
N GLU A 91 -12.46 -18.74 -2.90
CA GLU A 91 -13.38 -19.85 -3.20
C GLU A 91 -14.63 -19.85 -2.29
N LEU A 92 -14.47 -19.52 -1.01
CA LEU A 92 -15.60 -19.39 -0.09
C LEU A 92 -16.51 -18.22 -0.46
N LEU A 93 -15.92 -17.12 -0.93
CA LEU A 93 -16.66 -15.94 -1.40
C LEU A 93 -17.40 -16.20 -2.71
N ASP A 94 -16.82 -16.96 -3.65
CA ASP A 94 -17.49 -17.37 -4.89
C ASP A 94 -18.67 -18.30 -4.65
N ARG A 95 -18.61 -19.11 -3.58
CA ARG A 95 -19.68 -20.02 -3.19
C ARG A 95 -20.78 -19.33 -2.37
N SER A 96 -20.60 -18.06 -2.03
CA SER A 96 -21.56 -17.25 -1.29
C SER A 96 -22.28 -16.29 -2.27
N ASP A 97 -23.61 -16.26 -2.25
CA ASP A 97 -24.47 -15.50 -3.18
C ASP A 97 -24.05 -14.00 -3.32
N PRO A 98 -24.15 -13.37 -4.51
CA PRO A 98 -23.33 -12.22 -4.88
C PRO A 98 -23.86 -10.92 -4.27
N GLY A 99 -23.28 -10.53 -3.14
CA GLY A 99 -23.36 -9.16 -2.64
C GLY A 99 -22.28 -8.25 -3.24
N VAL A 100 -22.39 -6.96 -2.96
CA VAL A 100 -21.42 -5.86 -3.20
C VAL A 100 -19.95 -6.27 -2.97
N LEU A 101 -19.71 -7.24 -2.08
CA LEU A 101 -18.40 -7.83 -1.80
C LEU A 101 -17.73 -8.51 -3.00
N ALA A 102 -18.46 -9.29 -3.80
CA ALA A 102 -17.89 -10.00 -4.95
C ALA A 102 -17.37 -9.01 -6.01
N GLY A 103 -18.13 -7.93 -6.26
CA GLY A 103 -17.70 -6.84 -7.14
C GLY A 103 -16.53 -6.03 -6.57
N ALA A 104 -16.51 -5.77 -5.26
CA ALA A 104 -15.43 -5.06 -4.60
C ALA A 104 -14.10 -5.85 -4.58
N LEU A 105 -14.17 -7.18 -4.63
CA LEU A 105 -13.01 -8.07 -4.56
C LEU A 105 -12.49 -8.55 -5.92
N ALA A 106 -13.23 -8.31 -7.01
CA ALA A 106 -12.80 -8.65 -8.37
C ALA A 106 -11.40 -8.10 -8.78
N PRO A 107 -11.02 -6.86 -8.41
CA PRO A 107 -9.67 -6.35 -8.71
C PRO A 107 -8.56 -7.11 -7.97
N PHE A 108 -8.85 -7.66 -6.78
CA PHE A 108 -7.88 -8.46 -6.02
C PHE A 108 -7.65 -9.81 -6.67
N ARG A 109 -8.70 -10.46 -7.20
CA ARG A 109 -8.59 -11.72 -7.97
C ARG A 109 -7.67 -11.55 -9.18
N ALA A 110 -7.91 -10.54 -9.99
CA ALA A 110 -7.09 -10.27 -11.18
C ALA A 110 -5.61 -10.06 -10.82
N ARG A 111 -5.34 -9.46 -9.65
CA ARG A 111 -3.98 -9.28 -9.15
C ARG A 111 -3.33 -10.58 -8.68
N ILE A 112 -4.09 -11.47 -8.04
CA ILE A 112 -3.60 -12.80 -7.61
C ILE A 112 -3.29 -13.68 -8.81
N GLU A 113 -4.18 -13.72 -9.81
CA GLU A 113 -3.98 -14.48 -11.05
C GLU A 113 -2.74 -14.01 -11.83
N SER A 114 -2.53 -12.68 -11.90
CA SER A 114 -1.32 -12.09 -12.47
C SER A 114 -0.05 -12.52 -11.71
N LEU A 115 -0.08 -12.51 -10.37
CA LEU A 115 1.08 -12.91 -9.56
C LEU A 115 1.39 -14.41 -9.65
N LEU A 116 0.38 -15.25 -9.80
CA LEU A 116 0.54 -16.69 -10.04
C LEU A 116 1.13 -16.99 -11.42
N SER A 117 0.83 -16.16 -12.42
CA SER A 117 1.35 -16.32 -13.78
C SER A 117 2.82 -15.92 -13.91
N ASP A 118 3.28 -14.95 -13.11
CA ASP A 118 4.69 -14.48 -13.09
C ASP A 118 5.66 -15.43 -12.38
N HIS A 119 5.15 -16.46 -11.68
CA HIS A 119 5.95 -17.48 -10.97
C HIS A 119 5.98 -18.84 -11.69
N ALA A 120 5.52 -18.90 -12.95
CA ALA A 120 5.53 -20.09 -13.80
C ALA A 120 6.70 -20.10 -14.80
#